data_AF-A0A196SHY7-F1
#
_entry.id   AF-A0A196SHY7-F1
#
_cell.length_a   1.000
_cell.length_b   1.000
_cell.length_c   1.000
_cell.angle_alpha   90.00
_cell.angle_beta   90.00
_cell.angle_gamma   90.00
#
_symmetry.space_group_name_H-M   'P 1'
#
loop_
_entity.id
_entity.type
_entity.pdbx_description
1 polymer ?
#
loop_
_entity_poly.entity_id
_entity_poly.type
_entity_poly.pdbx_seq_one_letter_code
_entity_poly.pdbx_strand_id
1 'polypeptide(L)'
;MCQGVLPFALMFLSSFALLFINGRLVTSKMAAPSFASGVSPIVIPTYHPVIPTEETPPDPTPWNATESVPPFSVIIVTHNEQLLTKTIRSVLANSGEHLLFEVVIIDDCSKKPVSLPVLDKRIRIIRSNTRLGLIRARILGGDASRGRFLAFIDGHVMVAPRWLEEPAALLSEDPRGLVNFINFALDAKTFSPRDSWQGVGSSATVSISLEQFWGGGSSKDIFSPITYGMFATSKEWWSLGRMDPGLRVWGGENVEISFRTWLCGGTIRVAKSSYVAHAFRDRFPYAMNNKILLRNYARVATVWMDAHHLSLFYKANGIKLKRGELPFSIGNITQRQALREKLGCKPFGWYAARFKNRALCLPENMRSKQPYRCGSTHTFSPSDLRSISIPSLFGM
;
A
#
# COMPACT_ATOMS: atom_id res chain seq x y z
N MET A 1 0.03 11.95 26.67
CA MET A 1 0.91 10.76 26.56
C MET A 1 0.29 9.80 25.55
N CYS A 2 1.10 9.11 24.73
CA CYS A 2 0.60 8.07 23.81
C CYS A 2 -0.04 6.97 24.65
N GLN A 3 -1.32 6.68 24.45
CA GLN A 3 -1.96 5.57 25.17
C GLN A 3 -1.36 4.27 24.59
N GLY A 4 -0.46 3.66 25.37
CA GLY A 4 0.16 2.40 25.01
C GLY A 4 -0.87 1.28 25.05
N VAL A 5 -0.96 0.52 23.97
CA VAL A 5 -1.45 -0.86 24.08
C VAL A 5 -0.41 -1.58 24.92
N LEU A 6 -0.80 -2.09 26.09
CA LEU A 6 0.08 -2.87 26.96
C LEU A 6 0.85 -3.91 26.12
N PRO A 7 2.18 -4.02 26.27
CA PRO A 7 2.85 -5.23 25.83
C PRO A 7 2.34 -6.35 26.74
N PHE A 8 1.65 -7.34 26.17
CA PHE A 8 1.48 -8.63 26.83
C PHE A 8 2.88 -9.24 27.00
N ALA A 9 3.50 -8.97 28.14
CA ALA A 9 4.59 -9.79 28.65
C ALA A 9 3.95 -11.07 29.18
N LEU A 10 4.08 -12.17 28.44
CA LEU A 10 4.09 -13.48 29.06
C LEU A 10 5.54 -13.98 29.04
N MET A 11 6.15 -13.93 30.22
CA MET A 11 7.10 -14.96 30.64
C MET A 11 6.45 -16.33 30.45
N PHE A 12 7.16 -17.30 29.87
CA PHE A 12 7.15 -18.66 30.41
C PHE A 12 8.44 -19.39 30.04
N LEU A 13 9.05 -19.93 31.09
CA LEU A 13 10.15 -20.89 31.11
C LEU A 13 9.67 -22.30 30.71
N SER A 14 10.59 -23.04 30.10
CA SER A 14 10.82 -24.51 30.17
C SER A 14 9.65 -25.53 30.28
N SER A 15 9.66 -26.47 29.33
CA SER A 15 9.61 -27.94 29.46
C SER A 15 8.45 -28.70 30.15
N PHE A 16 7.87 -29.64 29.37
CA PHE A 16 7.26 -30.96 29.65
C PHE A 16 6.34 -31.21 30.87
N ALA A 17 5.12 -31.72 30.60
CA ALA A 17 4.69 -33.10 30.92
C ALA A 17 3.19 -33.32 30.59
N LEU A 18 2.85 -34.49 30.03
CA LEU A 18 1.49 -35.04 30.01
C LEU A 18 1.11 -35.49 31.43
N LEU A 19 -0.15 -35.29 31.84
CA LEU A 19 -0.81 -36.17 32.80
C LEU A 19 -2.33 -36.20 32.56
N PHE A 20 -2.84 -37.38 32.21
CA PHE A 20 -4.22 -37.82 32.39
C PHE A 20 -4.37 -38.34 33.82
N ILE A 21 -5.55 -38.19 34.46
CA ILE A 21 -6.16 -39.14 35.42
C ILE A 21 -7.62 -38.70 35.70
N ASN A 22 -8.51 -39.69 35.86
CA ASN A 22 -9.97 -39.65 36.11
C ASN A 22 -10.93 -39.50 34.90
N GLY A 23 -10.49 -39.92 33.71
CA GLY A 23 -11.28 -40.81 32.83
C GLY A 23 -12.76 -40.49 32.52
N ARG A 24 -13.20 -39.23 32.43
CA ARG A 24 -14.57 -38.90 31.97
C ARG A 24 -14.63 -37.67 31.06
N LEU A 25 -15.12 -37.93 29.86
CA LEU A 25 -15.62 -36.96 28.89
C LEU A 25 -16.96 -36.41 29.40
N VAL A 26 -17.11 -35.10 29.54
CA VAL A 26 -18.41 -34.49 29.86
C VAL A 26 -18.86 -33.67 28.65
N THR A 27 -19.85 -34.21 27.93
CA THR A 27 -20.63 -33.52 26.91
C THR A 27 -21.93 -33.04 27.56
N SER A 28 -22.37 -31.81 27.28
CA SER A 28 -23.75 -31.39 27.55
C SER A 28 -24.41 -30.94 26.26
N LYS A 29 -25.53 -31.62 25.95
CA LYS A 29 -26.49 -31.28 24.90
C LYS A 29 -27.32 -30.09 25.39
N MET A 30 -27.55 -29.10 24.54
CA MET A 30 -28.68 -28.17 24.69
C MET A 30 -29.67 -28.40 23.55
N ALA A 31 -30.93 -28.46 23.95
CA ALA A 31 -32.10 -28.78 23.14
C ALA A 31 -32.53 -27.61 22.25
N ALA A 32 -33.09 -27.96 21.09
CA ALA A 32 -33.78 -27.05 20.20
C ALA A 32 -35.20 -26.76 20.71
N PRO A 33 -35.71 -25.52 20.61
CA PRO A 33 -37.14 -25.26 20.72
C PRO A 33 -37.82 -25.41 19.35
N SER A 34 -38.91 -26.18 19.36
CA SER A 34 -39.92 -26.29 18.32
C SER A 34 -40.67 -24.96 18.13
N PHE A 35 -40.85 -24.52 16.89
CA PHE A 35 -41.84 -23.49 16.55
C PHE A 35 -43.00 -24.12 15.79
N ALA A 36 -44.20 -23.88 16.33
CA ALA A 36 -45.47 -24.33 15.84
C ALA A 36 -45.88 -23.59 14.56
N SER A 37 -46.52 -24.35 13.68
CA SER A 37 -47.18 -23.94 12.45
C SER A 37 -48.43 -23.10 12.72
N GLY A 38 -48.48 -21.89 12.16
CA GLY A 38 -49.67 -21.04 12.11
C GLY A 38 -49.63 -20.18 10.84
N VAL A 39 -50.13 -20.73 9.73
CA VAL A 39 -50.24 -20.04 8.45
C VAL A 39 -51.59 -19.30 8.42
N SER A 40 -51.55 -17.98 8.22
CA SER A 40 -52.69 -17.20 7.72
C SER A 40 -52.32 -16.66 6.33
N PRO A 41 -53.24 -16.65 5.36
CA PRO A 41 -52.93 -16.25 4.00
C PRO A 41 -52.72 -14.74 3.92
N ILE A 42 -51.47 -14.33 3.68
CA ILE A 42 -51.13 -12.95 3.35
C ILE A 42 -51.50 -12.72 1.88
N VAL A 43 -52.41 -11.79 1.65
CA VAL A 43 -52.75 -11.24 0.34
C VAL A 43 -51.48 -10.62 -0.26
N ILE A 44 -51.03 -11.14 -1.39
CA ILE A 44 -49.87 -10.60 -2.13
C ILE A 44 -50.37 -9.43 -2.99
N PRO A 45 -49.94 -8.18 -2.75
CA PRO A 45 -50.14 -7.12 -3.73
C PRO A 45 -49.21 -7.40 -4.90
N THR A 46 -49.73 -7.36 -6.13
CA THR A 46 -48.92 -7.42 -7.35
C THR A 46 -47.99 -6.22 -7.40
N TYR A 47 -46.75 -6.43 -6.96
CA TYR A 47 -45.67 -5.46 -7.09
C TYR A 47 -45.21 -5.47 -8.55
N HIS A 48 -45.59 -4.46 -9.30
CA HIS A 48 -44.91 -4.15 -10.56
C HIS A 48 -43.54 -3.56 -10.20
N PRO A 49 -42.42 -4.22 -10.55
CA PRO A 49 -41.12 -3.62 -10.35
C PRO A 49 -41.03 -2.38 -11.23
N VAL A 50 -41.00 -1.20 -10.60
CA VAL A 50 -40.47 0.00 -11.23
C VAL A 50 -38.98 -0.28 -11.41
N ILE A 51 -38.60 -0.63 -12.64
CA ILE A 51 -37.21 -0.71 -13.05
C ILE A 51 -36.65 0.71 -12.84
N PRO A 52 -35.68 0.92 -11.93
CA PRO A 52 -34.99 2.19 -11.85
C PRO A 52 -34.34 2.41 -13.20
N THR A 53 -34.72 3.47 -13.90
CA THR A 53 -33.95 3.95 -15.05
C THR A 53 -32.51 4.11 -14.59
N GLU A 54 -31.57 3.46 -15.28
CA GLU A 54 -30.14 3.67 -15.11
C GLU A 54 -29.84 5.17 -15.24
N GLU A 55 -29.78 5.88 -14.13
CA GLU A 55 -28.98 7.08 -14.07
C GLU A 55 -27.53 6.60 -14.13
N THR A 56 -26.98 6.63 -15.34
CA THR A 56 -25.55 6.60 -15.55
C THR A 56 -24.91 7.58 -14.58
N PRO A 57 -23.83 7.21 -13.86
CA PRO A 57 -23.04 8.17 -13.12
C PRO A 57 -22.72 9.32 -14.09
N PRO A 58 -22.86 10.59 -13.66
CA PRO A 58 -22.55 11.70 -14.55
C PRO A 58 -21.16 11.47 -15.12
N ASP A 59 -21.06 11.51 -16.45
CA ASP A 59 -19.80 11.46 -17.17
C ASP A 59 -18.86 12.47 -16.49
N PRO A 60 -17.60 12.11 -16.16
CA PRO A 60 -16.67 13.07 -15.59
C PRO A 60 -16.57 14.23 -16.57
N THR A 61 -17.14 15.37 -16.20
CA THR A 61 -17.12 16.60 -16.99
C THR A 61 -15.68 16.88 -17.41
N PRO A 62 -15.39 17.06 -18.72
CA PRO A 62 -14.07 17.48 -19.17
C PRO A 62 -13.68 18.75 -18.41
N TRP A 63 -12.52 18.73 -17.77
CA TRP A 63 -12.09 19.84 -16.92
C TRP A 63 -11.85 21.09 -17.76
N ASN A 64 -12.63 22.14 -17.48
CA ASN A 64 -12.33 23.50 -17.89
C ASN A 64 -11.22 24.06 -17.00
N ALA A 65 -10.14 24.53 -17.63
CA ALA A 65 -8.89 24.92 -17.00
C ALA A 65 -8.92 26.21 -16.14
N THR A 66 -10.08 26.57 -15.58
CA THR A 66 -10.37 27.94 -15.11
C THR A 66 -10.57 28.08 -13.60
N GLU A 67 -10.51 27.01 -12.80
CA GLU A 67 -10.43 27.13 -11.33
C GLU A 67 -9.06 26.71 -10.77
N SER A 68 -8.30 27.71 -10.32
CA SER A 68 -6.87 27.69 -10.02
C SER A 68 -6.50 27.12 -8.64
N VAL A 69 -7.08 25.99 -8.24
CA VAL A 69 -6.70 25.33 -6.98
C VAL A 69 -5.57 24.33 -7.24
N PRO A 70 -4.42 24.44 -6.54
CA PRO A 70 -3.35 23.47 -6.68
C PRO A 70 -3.86 22.03 -6.40
N PRO A 71 -3.51 21.02 -7.21
CA PRO A 71 -4.13 19.71 -7.11
C PRO A 71 -3.58 18.78 -6.02
N PHE A 72 -2.34 18.94 -5.52
CA PHE A 72 -1.71 17.93 -4.66
C PHE A 72 -1.82 18.19 -3.16
N SER A 73 -2.32 17.20 -2.43
CA SER A 73 -1.97 16.99 -1.02
C SER A 73 -0.77 16.05 -0.93
N VAL A 74 0.34 16.52 -0.36
CA VAL A 74 1.49 15.66 -0.01
C VAL A 74 1.29 15.11 1.39
N ILE A 75 1.24 13.79 1.55
CA ILE A 75 0.99 13.12 2.83
C ILE A 75 2.30 12.51 3.34
N ILE A 76 2.68 12.87 4.57
CA ILE A 76 3.88 12.39 5.25
C ILE A 76 3.47 11.75 6.59
N VAL A 77 3.66 10.45 6.73
CA VAL A 77 3.50 9.76 8.02
C VAL A 77 4.81 9.82 8.79
N THR A 78 4.74 10.11 10.09
CA THR A 78 5.91 10.20 10.97
C THR A 78 5.68 9.55 12.32
N HIS A 79 6.75 8.95 12.86
CA HIS A 79 6.83 8.50 14.25
C HIS A 79 8.26 8.66 14.74
N ASN A 80 8.53 9.70 15.55
CA ASN A 80 9.87 10.05 16.05
C ASN A 80 10.93 10.25 14.94
N GLU A 81 10.52 10.77 13.78
CA GLU A 81 11.43 10.95 12.63
C GLU A 81 12.28 12.22 12.77
N GLN A 82 13.61 12.06 12.64
CA GLN A 82 14.56 13.16 12.82
C GLN A 82 14.75 13.99 11.56
N LEU A 83 14.53 13.39 10.38
CA LEU A 83 14.70 14.07 9.09
C LEU A 83 13.43 14.82 8.62
N LEU A 84 12.33 14.71 9.35
CA LEU A 84 11.01 15.24 8.96
C LEU A 84 11.07 16.71 8.55
N THR A 85 11.72 17.56 9.36
CA THR A 85 11.83 19.00 9.07
C THR A 85 12.60 19.26 7.77
N LYS A 86 13.65 18.48 7.48
CA LYS A 86 14.42 18.62 6.24
C LYS A 86 13.60 18.17 5.03
N THR A 87 12.84 17.07 5.16
CA THR A 87 11.91 16.60 4.14
C THR A 87 10.83 17.63 3.82
N ILE A 88 10.19 18.21 4.85
CA ILE A 88 9.14 19.23 4.65
C ILE A 88 9.70 20.45 3.91
N ARG A 89 10.89 20.94 4.32
CA ARG A 89 11.55 22.05 3.62
C ARG A 89 11.82 21.73 2.15
N SER A 90 12.30 20.51 1.86
CA SER A 90 12.52 20.06 0.47
C SER A 90 11.21 20.04 -0.33
N VAL A 91 10.11 19.52 0.24
CA VAL A 91 8.79 19.53 -0.42
C VAL A 91 8.32 20.95 -0.72
N LEU A 92 8.39 21.86 0.26
CA LEU A 92 7.93 23.25 0.09
C LEU A 92 8.77 24.03 -0.93
N ALA A 93 10.08 23.77 -0.98
CA ALA A 93 11.00 24.44 -1.89
C ALA A 93 10.87 23.95 -3.35
N ASN A 94 10.61 22.65 -3.54
CA ASN A 94 10.69 22.01 -4.85
C ASN A 94 9.33 21.69 -5.49
N SER A 95 8.23 22.02 -4.79
CA SER A 95 6.88 21.89 -5.33
C SER A 95 6.34 23.26 -5.70
N GLY A 96 6.05 23.47 -6.99
CA GLY A 96 5.48 24.74 -7.46
C GLY A 96 4.16 25.08 -6.77
N GLU A 97 3.92 26.37 -6.52
CA GLU A 97 2.71 26.84 -5.80
C GLU A 97 1.41 26.46 -6.52
N HIS A 98 1.45 26.37 -7.85
CA HIS A 98 0.33 25.92 -8.69
C HIS A 98 0.06 24.41 -8.58
N LEU A 99 0.94 23.63 -7.96
CA LEU A 99 0.80 22.17 -7.78
C LEU A 99 0.54 21.77 -6.32
N LEU A 100 1.20 22.41 -5.36
CA LEU A 100 1.12 22.03 -3.96
C LEU A 100 -0.03 22.73 -3.21
N PHE A 101 -1.08 21.99 -2.91
CA PHE A 101 -2.21 22.48 -2.11
C PHE A 101 -1.89 22.50 -0.62
N GLU A 102 -1.45 21.35 -0.08
CA GLU A 102 -1.14 21.20 1.33
C GLU A 102 -0.11 20.09 1.57
N VAL A 103 0.60 20.17 2.70
CA VAL A 103 1.41 19.10 3.25
C VAL A 103 0.72 18.58 4.51
N VAL A 104 0.16 17.38 4.44
CA VAL A 104 -0.55 16.73 5.55
C VAL A 104 0.41 15.80 6.30
N ILE A 105 0.77 16.19 7.51
CA ILE A 105 1.68 15.42 8.37
C ILE A 105 0.85 14.61 9.35
N ILE A 106 0.98 13.29 9.28
CA ILE A 106 0.33 12.36 10.20
C ILE A 106 1.34 11.95 11.27
N ASP A 107 1.23 12.57 12.44
CA ASP A 107 2.01 12.19 13.62
C ASP A 107 1.39 10.95 14.27
N ASP A 108 1.96 9.79 13.95
CA ASP A 108 1.54 8.48 14.44
C ASP A 108 2.09 8.24 15.87
N CYS A 109 1.61 9.05 16.81
CA CYS A 109 1.91 8.91 18.23
C CYS A 109 3.41 9.05 18.58
N SER A 110 4.11 10.03 18.01
CA SER A 110 5.50 10.35 18.39
C SER A 110 5.60 10.70 19.88
N LYS A 111 6.73 10.36 20.51
CA LYS A 111 7.01 10.63 21.94
C LYS A 111 6.91 12.13 22.24
N LYS A 112 7.55 12.94 21.39
CA LYS A 112 7.36 14.39 21.34
C LYS A 112 6.40 14.70 20.20
N PRO A 113 5.32 15.46 20.43
CA PRO A 113 4.49 15.98 19.34
C PRO A 113 5.32 16.67 18.27
N VAL A 114 4.95 16.45 17.01
CA VAL A 114 5.61 17.15 15.90
C VAL A 114 5.46 18.66 16.11
N SER A 115 6.60 19.34 16.20
CA SER A 115 6.71 20.79 16.27
C SER A 115 7.68 21.21 15.19
N LEU A 116 7.23 22.04 14.26
CA LEU A 116 8.04 22.48 13.12
C LEU A 116 8.55 23.89 13.37
N PRO A 117 9.82 24.18 13.03
CA PRO A 117 10.34 25.54 13.06
C PRO A 117 9.82 26.40 11.90
N VAL A 118 9.23 25.78 10.88
CA VAL A 118 8.68 26.45 9.69
C VAL A 118 7.20 26.67 9.89
N LEU A 119 6.76 27.94 9.86
CA LEU A 119 5.36 28.31 9.79
C LEU A 119 5.01 28.53 8.31
N ASP A 120 4.34 27.56 7.70
CA ASP A 120 3.80 27.67 6.34
C ASP A 120 2.32 27.27 6.38
N LYS A 121 1.44 28.13 5.84
CA LYS A 121 -0.02 27.94 5.84
C LYS A 121 -0.49 26.68 5.11
N ARG A 122 0.36 26.10 4.26
CA ARG A 122 0.10 24.85 3.54
C ARG A 122 0.31 23.62 4.43
N ILE A 123 0.98 23.74 5.57
CA ILE A 123 1.24 22.61 6.45
C ILE A 123 0.06 22.37 7.39
N ARG A 124 -0.40 21.12 7.45
CA ARG A 124 -1.41 20.67 8.41
C ARG A 124 -0.94 19.42 9.13
N ILE A 125 -0.92 19.47 10.46
CA ILE A 125 -0.50 18.36 11.31
C ILE A 125 -1.75 17.69 11.91
N ILE A 126 -1.88 16.38 11.72
CA ILE A 126 -2.91 15.55 12.35
C ILE A 126 -2.19 14.54 13.24
N ARG A 127 -2.44 14.61 14.55
CA ARG A 127 -1.82 13.70 15.51
C ARG A 127 -2.79 12.63 15.97
N SER A 128 -2.33 11.38 15.91
CA SER A 128 -3.01 10.27 16.57
C SER A 128 -2.55 10.13 18.03
N ASN A 129 -3.50 9.89 18.93
CA ASN A 129 -3.22 9.64 20.36
C ASN A 129 -2.85 8.19 20.68
N THR A 130 -2.96 7.29 19.68
CA THR A 130 -2.58 5.88 19.76
C THR A 130 -1.69 5.51 18.57
N ARG A 131 -0.82 4.52 18.73
CA ARG A 131 0.01 4.03 17.62
C ARG A 131 -0.83 3.24 16.61
N LEU A 132 -1.10 3.85 15.46
CA LEU A 132 -1.87 3.26 14.35
C LEU A 132 -1.01 2.33 13.49
N GLY A 133 0.27 2.69 13.32
CA GLY A 133 1.16 2.10 12.32
C GLY A 133 1.00 2.74 10.94
N LEU A 134 1.98 2.51 10.05
CA LEU A 134 2.11 3.17 8.75
C LEU A 134 0.81 3.09 7.93
N ILE A 135 0.25 1.90 7.79
CA ILE A 135 -0.88 1.64 6.88
C ILE A 135 -2.11 2.46 7.29
N ARG A 136 -2.48 2.40 8.57
CA ARG A 136 -3.64 3.14 9.10
C ARG A 136 -3.39 4.64 9.18
N ALA A 137 -2.16 5.05 9.44
CA ALA A 137 -1.77 6.46 9.38
C ALA A 137 -1.86 7.03 7.95
N ARG A 138 -1.47 6.24 6.93
CA ARG A 138 -1.70 6.60 5.51
C ARG A 138 -3.17 6.65 5.16
N ILE A 139 -3.99 5.74 5.68
CA ILE A 139 -5.46 5.81 5.56
C ILE A 139 -5.99 7.11 6.14
N LEU A 140 -5.62 7.46 7.37
CA LEU A 140 -6.00 8.71 8.00
C LEU A 140 -5.59 9.94 7.17
N GLY A 141 -4.35 9.97 6.68
CA GLY A 141 -3.87 11.09 5.88
C GLY A 141 -4.51 11.18 4.49
N GLY A 142 -4.66 10.05 3.80
CA GLY A 142 -5.35 9.98 2.52
C GLY A 142 -6.81 10.41 2.64
N ASP A 143 -7.52 9.95 3.66
CA ASP A 143 -8.94 10.29 3.89
C ASP A 143 -9.11 11.77 4.27
N ALA A 144 -8.21 12.32 5.10
CA ALA A 144 -8.25 13.72 5.54
C ALA A 144 -7.70 14.74 4.52
N SER A 145 -7.03 14.30 3.45
CA SER A 145 -6.46 15.17 2.41
C SER A 145 -7.51 15.75 1.47
N ARG A 146 -7.31 16.99 1.01
CA ARG A 146 -8.29 17.76 0.23
C ARG A 146 -7.91 17.96 -1.23
N GLY A 147 -6.66 17.71 -1.60
CA GLY A 147 -6.19 17.79 -2.98
C GLY A 147 -6.88 16.76 -3.88
N ARG A 148 -7.05 17.13 -5.15
CA ARG A 148 -7.52 16.23 -6.22
C ARG A 148 -6.58 15.03 -6.39
N PHE A 149 -5.30 15.25 -6.16
CA PHE A 149 -4.25 14.23 -6.19
C PHE A 149 -3.57 14.11 -4.82
N LEU A 150 -3.13 12.90 -4.52
CA LEU A 150 -2.46 12.54 -3.29
C LEU A 150 -1.06 12.05 -3.61
N ALA A 151 -0.04 12.57 -2.94
CA ALA A 151 1.33 12.06 -3.02
C ALA A 151 1.79 11.56 -1.65
N PHE A 152 1.93 10.24 -1.51
CA PHE A 152 2.44 9.62 -0.28
C PHE A 152 3.95 9.53 -0.34
N ILE A 153 4.64 10.16 0.61
CA ILE A 153 6.10 10.08 0.76
C ILE A 153 6.49 9.78 2.21
N ASP A 154 7.70 9.27 2.41
CA ASP A 154 8.24 8.99 3.74
C ASP A 154 8.81 10.26 4.39
N GLY A 155 8.91 10.30 5.72
CA GLY A 155 9.41 11.46 6.48
C GLY A 155 10.93 11.68 6.44
N HIS A 156 11.65 10.96 5.58
CA HIS A 156 13.11 10.96 5.48
C HIS A 156 13.56 10.91 4.01
N VAL A 157 13.00 11.83 3.22
CA VAL A 157 13.30 11.98 1.79
C VAL A 157 13.66 13.41 1.42
N MET A 158 14.31 13.55 0.26
CA MET A 158 14.47 14.81 -0.47
C MET A 158 13.78 14.64 -1.84
N VAL A 159 12.98 15.61 -2.25
CA VAL A 159 12.32 15.61 -3.58
C VAL A 159 13.04 16.57 -4.51
N ALA A 160 13.19 16.22 -5.78
CA ALA A 160 13.80 17.08 -6.78
C ALA A 160 12.85 18.23 -7.20
N PRO A 161 13.36 19.34 -7.75
CA PRO A 161 12.52 20.36 -8.39
C PRO A 161 11.53 19.74 -9.38
N ARG A 162 10.31 20.30 -9.44
CA ARG A 162 9.28 19.92 -10.43
C ARG A 162 8.76 18.47 -10.32
N TRP A 163 9.07 17.74 -9.24
CA TRP A 163 8.70 16.33 -9.07
C TRP A 163 7.19 16.04 -9.17
N LEU A 164 6.31 17.01 -8.93
CA LEU A 164 4.85 16.82 -9.04
C LEU A 164 4.28 17.02 -10.44
N GLU A 165 5.03 17.57 -11.39
CA GLU A 165 4.50 17.94 -12.72
C GLU A 165 4.06 16.73 -13.55
N GLU A 166 4.95 15.76 -13.74
CA GLU A 166 4.61 14.54 -14.49
C GLU A 166 3.55 13.69 -13.78
N PRO A 167 3.59 13.48 -12.45
CA PRO A 167 2.46 12.89 -11.74
C PRO A 167 1.13 13.63 -11.97
N ALA A 168 1.13 14.96 -12.02
CA ALA A 168 -0.07 15.74 -12.31
C ALA A 168 -0.62 15.42 -13.70
N ALA A 169 0.26 15.37 -14.71
CA ALA A 169 -0.09 15.08 -16.08
C ALA A 169 -0.66 13.66 -16.22
N LEU A 170 0.03 12.65 -15.70
CA LEU A 170 -0.39 11.25 -15.79
C LEU A 170 -1.73 10.97 -15.09
N LEU A 171 -1.94 11.56 -13.90
CA LEU A 171 -3.20 11.41 -13.16
C LEU A 171 -4.35 12.25 -13.74
N SER A 172 -4.04 13.31 -14.51
CA SER A 172 -5.06 14.07 -15.25
C SER A 172 -5.47 13.34 -16.53
N GLU A 173 -4.54 12.63 -17.17
CA GLU A 173 -4.80 11.79 -18.35
C GLU A 173 -5.66 10.57 -17.99
N ASP A 174 -5.32 9.85 -16.92
CA ASP A 174 -6.17 8.78 -16.41
C ASP A 174 -6.06 8.71 -14.87
N PRO A 175 -7.14 9.03 -14.14
CA PRO A 175 -7.13 9.11 -12.69
C PRO A 175 -7.14 7.73 -12.02
N ARG A 176 -7.37 6.64 -12.77
CA ARG A 176 -7.52 5.27 -12.24
C ARG A 176 -6.18 4.59 -12.12
N GLY A 177 -5.39 4.98 -11.13
CA GLY A 177 -4.09 4.36 -10.96
C GLY A 177 -3.20 4.95 -9.91
N LEU A 178 -1.97 4.46 -9.94
CA LEU A 178 -0.85 4.90 -9.13
C LEU A 178 0.26 5.42 -10.05
N VAL A 179 1.05 6.36 -9.56
CA VAL A 179 2.25 6.87 -10.23
C VAL A 179 3.44 6.69 -9.30
N ASN A 180 4.41 5.90 -9.74
CA ASN A 180 5.68 5.73 -9.04
C ASN A 180 6.64 6.87 -9.41
N PHE A 181 7.42 7.29 -8.43
CA PHE A 181 8.57 8.18 -8.63
C PHE A 181 9.84 7.37 -8.92
N ILE A 182 10.84 8.01 -9.50
CA ILE A 182 12.20 7.47 -9.58
C ILE A 182 12.88 7.65 -8.21
N ASN A 183 13.37 6.55 -7.64
CA ASN A 183 13.94 6.53 -6.30
C ASN A 183 15.47 6.44 -6.32
N PHE A 184 16.14 7.27 -5.53
CA PHE A 184 17.58 7.20 -5.29
C PHE A 184 17.91 7.09 -3.81
N ALA A 185 19.13 6.68 -3.47
CA ALA A 185 19.60 6.73 -2.09
C ALA A 185 19.88 8.17 -1.65
N LEU A 186 19.52 8.49 -0.41
CA LEU A 186 19.84 9.75 0.29
C LEU A 186 20.82 9.44 1.42
N ASP A 187 21.90 10.20 1.53
CA ASP A 187 22.72 10.15 2.73
C ASP A 187 22.00 10.86 3.88
N ALA A 188 21.64 10.10 4.91
CA ALA A 188 20.89 10.63 6.05
C ALA A 188 21.67 11.67 6.87
N LYS A 189 23.01 11.59 6.91
CA LYS A 189 23.86 12.47 7.74
C LYS A 189 23.99 13.84 7.09
N THR A 190 24.42 13.86 5.84
CA THR A 190 24.59 15.10 5.07
C THR A 190 23.28 15.63 4.51
N PHE A 191 22.25 14.77 4.42
CA PHE A 191 21.00 15.06 3.72
C PHE A 191 21.24 15.43 2.25
N SER A 192 22.12 14.69 1.58
CA SER A 192 22.44 14.86 0.18
C SER A 192 22.14 13.58 -0.60
N PRO A 193 21.51 13.65 -1.79
CA PRO A 193 21.32 12.52 -2.66
C PRO A 193 22.66 11.84 -2.96
N ARG A 194 22.67 10.52 -2.98
CA ARG A 194 23.81 9.72 -3.40
C ARG A 194 23.76 9.50 -4.90
N ASP A 195 24.89 9.07 -5.44
CA ASP A 195 25.04 8.82 -6.86
C ASP A 195 24.03 7.79 -7.39
N SER A 196 23.69 7.95 -8.67
CA SER A 196 22.63 7.19 -9.33
C SER A 196 22.83 5.69 -9.36
N TRP A 197 24.07 5.20 -9.32
CA TRP A 197 24.39 3.77 -9.23
C TRP A 197 24.12 3.16 -7.84
N GLN A 198 23.86 4.00 -6.83
CA GLN A 198 23.33 3.58 -5.52
C GLN A 198 21.80 3.74 -5.46
N GLY A 199 21.17 4.13 -6.58
CA GLY A 199 19.74 4.34 -6.71
C GLY A 199 18.94 3.08 -6.92
N VAL A 200 17.64 3.18 -6.64
CA VAL A 200 16.76 2.01 -6.43
C VAL A 200 15.74 1.82 -7.58
N GLY A 201 15.81 2.71 -8.58
CA GLY A 201 15.19 2.52 -9.89
C GLY A 201 13.75 3.05 -9.99
N SER A 202 13.05 2.58 -11.01
CA SER A 202 11.76 3.09 -11.48
C SER A 202 10.62 2.06 -11.46
N SER A 203 10.95 0.79 -11.24
CA SER A 203 9.98 -0.29 -10.98
C SER A 203 10.37 -1.14 -9.77
N ALA A 204 9.36 -1.76 -9.15
CA ALA A 204 9.53 -2.89 -8.25
C ALA A 204 8.82 -4.13 -8.78
N THR A 205 9.27 -5.28 -8.33
CA THR A 205 8.61 -6.58 -8.53
C THR A 205 8.30 -7.24 -7.20
N VAL A 206 7.58 -8.35 -7.25
CA VAL A 206 7.11 -9.10 -6.09
C VAL A 206 7.27 -10.59 -6.32
N SER A 207 7.68 -11.32 -5.27
CA SER A 207 7.70 -12.78 -5.27
C SER A 207 6.32 -13.38 -5.07
N ILE A 208 6.24 -14.69 -5.32
CA ILE A 208 5.08 -15.49 -4.93
C ILE A 208 4.89 -15.50 -3.40
N SER A 209 5.93 -15.21 -2.61
CA SER A 209 5.84 -15.04 -1.15
C SER A 209 5.35 -13.64 -0.73
N LEU A 210 5.07 -12.76 -1.70
CA LEU A 210 4.70 -11.36 -1.55
C LEU A 210 5.80 -10.45 -1.00
N GLU A 211 7.04 -10.89 -1.07
CA GLU A 211 8.19 -10.03 -0.77
C GLU A 211 8.45 -9.11 -1.96
N GLN A 212 8.61 -7.81 -1.67
CA GLN A 212 8.96 -6.82 -2.66
C GLN A 212 10.47 -6.84 -2.93
N PHE A 213 10.82 -6.67 -4.20
CA PHE A 213 12.18 -6.45 -4.65
C PHE A 213 12.20 -5.25 -5.59
N TRP A 214 13.29 -4.50 -5.55
CA TRP A 214 13.52 -3.42 -6.49
C TRP A 214 13.97 -4.00 -7.83
N GLY A 215 13.44 -3.47 -8.94
CA GLY A 215 13.71 -3.98 -10.28
C GLY A 215 12.46 -4.55 -10.98
N GLY A 216 12.69 -5.48 -11.90
CA GLY A 216 11.62 -6.06 -12.72
C GLY A 216 11.08 -5.08 -13.78
N GLY A 217 11.94 -4.23 -14.34
CA GLY A 217 11.63 -3.37 -15.48
C GLY A 217 12.88 -2.74 -16.10
N SER A 218 12.72 -1.77 -16.97
CA SER A 218 13.76 -1.03 -17.71
C SER A 218 13.45 0.47 -17.80
N SER A 219 14.42 1.29 -18.22
CA SER A 219 14.20 2.73 -18.46
C SER A 219 13.15 3.02 -19.53
N LYS A 220 12.84 2.03 -20.38
CA LYS A 220 11.78 2.10 -21.40
C LYS A 220 10.40 1.79 -20.85
N ASP A 221 10.30 1.00 -19.76
CA ASP A 221 9.01 0.63 -19.20
C ASP A 221 8.25 1.85 -18.69
N ILE A 222 6.99 1.94 -19.09
CA ILE A 222 6.04 2.97 -18.61
C ILE A 222 5.21 2.46 -17.44
N PHE A 223 5.15 1.14 -17.25
CA PHE A 223 4.36 0.49 -16.21
C PHE A 223 5.24 -0.32 -15.25
N SER A 224 4.87 -0.32 -13.98
CA SER A 224 5.49 -1.12 -12.93
C SER A 224 4.55 -2.25 -12.44
N PRO A 225 5.04 -3.48 -12.20
CA PRO A 225 4.25 -4.54 -11.61
C PRO A 225 3.64 -4.16 -10.26
N ILE A 226 4.40 -3.47 -9.41
CA ILE A 226 3.93 -2.98 -8.11
C ILE A 226 4.43 -1.56 -7.81
N THR A 227 3.76 -0.88 -6.89
CA THR A 227 4.22 0.38 -6.33
C THR A 227 5.24 0.19 -5.21
N TYR A 228 5.88 1.30 -4.82
CA TYR A 228 6.85 1.37 -3.73
C TYR A 228 6.20 1.76 -2.40
N GLY A 229 7.03 2.11 -1.42
CA GLY A 229 6.59 2.87 -0.27
C GLY A 229 6.01 4.24 -0.66
N MET A 230 6.45 4.85 -1.77
CA MET A 230 6.05 6.21 -2.16
C MET A 230 5.43 6.23 -3.55
N PHE A 231 4.31 6.93 -3.69
CA PHE A 231 3.55 7.02 -4.93
C PHE A 231 2.57 8.19 -4.91
N ALA A 232 2.09 8.58 -6.10
CA ALA A 232 0.95 9.46 -6.26
C ALA A 232 -0.28 8.71 -6.77
N THR A 233 -1.48 9.22 -6.47
CA THR A 233 -2.76 8.68 -6.94
C THR A 233 -3.83 9.77 -6.95
N SER A 234 -4.94 9.57 -7.64
CA SER A 234 -6.09 10.48 -7.53
C SER A 234 -6.85 10.24 -6.23
N LYS A 235 -7.44 11.30 -5.67
CA LYS A 235 -8.33 11.19 -4.50
C LYS A 235 -9.54 10.30 -4.80
N GLU A 236 -10.02 10.33 -6.04
CA GLU A 236 -11.09 9.46 -6.53
C GLU A 236 -10.69 7.99 -6.44
N TRP A 237 -9.57 7.60 -7.05
CA TRP A 237 -9.09 6.21 -7.02
C TRP A 237 -8.75 5.73 -5.61
N TRP A 238 -8.20 6.64 -4.78
CA TRP A 238 -8.00 6.38 -3.37
C TRP A 238 -9.32 6.09 -2.65
N SER A 239 -10.36 6.88 -2.88
CA SER A 239 -11.63 6.79 -2.14
C SER A 239 -12.43 5.53 -2.49
N LEU A 240 -12.22 4.93 -3.66
CA LEU A 240 -12.88 3.68 -4.05
C LEU A 240 -12.51 2.48 -3.16
N GLY A 241 -11.30 2.45 -2.61
CA GLY A 241 -10.82 1.26 -1.91
C GLY A 241 -9.73 1.47 -0.88
N ARG A 242 -9.05 2.62 -0.90
CA ARG A 242 -7.88 2.98 -0.08
C ARG A 242 -6.89 1.81 0.03
N MET A 243 -6.15 1.71 1.14
CA MET A 243 -5.45 0.49 1.53
C MET A 243 -6.36 -0.39 2.39
N ASP A 244 -6.14 -1.70 2.44
CA ASP A 244 -6.90 -2.59 3.34
C ASP A 244 -6.72 -2.20 4.83
N PRO A 245 -7.77 -1.72 5.53
CA PRO A 245 -7.68 -1.30 6.94
C PRO A 245 -7.45 -2.47 7.91
N GLY A 246 -7.63 -3.70 7.41
CA GLY A 246 -7.33 -4.93 8.12
C GLY A 246 -5.85 -5.32 8.11
N LEU A 247 -5.00 -4.69 7.31
CA LEU A 247 -3.55 -4.82 7.42
C LEU A 247 -3.04 -4.07 8.65
N ARG A 248 -1.98 -4.60 9.27
CA ARG A 248 -1.48 -4.12 10.56
C ARG A 248 -0.06 -3.59 10.43
N VAL A 249 0.18 -2.44 11.06
CA VAL A 249 1.50 -1.81 11.24
C VAL A 249 2.20 -1.48 9.92
N TRP A 250 2.82 -2.47 9.28
CA TRP A 250 3.65 -2.32 8.09
C TRP A 250 3.72 -3.64 7.33
N GLY A 251 3.85 -3.57 6.01
CA GLY A 251 4.17 -4.69 5.14
C GLY A 251 2.94 -5.23 4.41
N GLY A 252 3.08 -5.36 3.09
CA GLY A 252 2.08 -5.90 2.18
C GLY A 252 1.11 -4.86 1.63
N GLU A 253 1.06 -3.65 2.17
CA GLU A 253 0.13 -2.60 1.72
C GLU A 253 0.43 -2.11 0.29
N ASN A 254 1.70 -2.01 -0.05
CA ASN A 254 2.20 -1.70 -1.39
C ASN A 254 1.83 -2.79 -2.40
N VAL A 255 1.92 -4.07 -1.99
CA VAL A 255 1.51 -5.21 -2.84
C VAL A 255 -0.01 -5.26 -2.99
N GLU A 256 -0.75 -5.08 -1.90
CA GLU A 256 -2.22 -5.09 -1.87
C GLU A 256 -2.81 -4.04 -2.80
N ILE A 257 -2.39 -2.78 -2.64
CA ILE A 257 -2.89 -1.68 -3.47
C ILE A 257 -2.48 -1.86 -4.94
N SER A 258 -1.34 -2.50 -5.21
CA SER A 258 -0.89 -2.80 -6.57
C SER A 258 -1.73 -3.86 -7.24
N PHE A 259 -2.01 -4.97 -6.55
CA PHE A 259 -2.87 -6.03 -7.06
C PHE A 259 -4.28 -5.52 -7.29
N ARG A 260 -4.84 -4.77 -6.33
CA ARG A 260 -6.12 -4.09 -6.52
C ARG A 260 -6.09 -3.21 -7.76
N THR A 261 -5.05 -2.39 -7.92
CA THR A 261 -4.96 -1.46 -9.04
C THR A 261 -4.98 -2.18 -10.38
N TRP A 262 -4.10 -3.17 -10.57
CA TRP A 262 -4.00 -3.90 -11.82
C TRP A 262 -5.21 -4.77 -12.12
N LEU A 263 -5.74 -5.48 -11.12
CA LEU A 263 -6.84 -6.41 -11.33
C LEU A 263 -8.16 -5.67 -11.57
N CYS A 264 -8.33 -4.48 -10.99
CA CYS A 264 -9.58 -3.74 -11.03
C CYS A 264 -9.60 -2.61 -12.07
N GLY A 265 -8.76 -2.71 -13.11
CA GLY A 265 -8.82 -1.84 -14.29
C GLY A 265 -8.01 -0.54 -14.22
N GLY A 266 -7.21 -0.36 -13.17
CA GLY A 266 -6.26 0.75 -13.07
C GLY A 266 -4.86 0.39 -13.56
N THR A 267 -3.97 1.38 -13.56
CA THR A 267 -2.56 1.22 -13.96
C THR A 267 -1.59 1.73 -12.92
N ILE A 268 -0.36 1.20 -12.91
CA ILE A 268 0.76 1.75 -12.14
C ILE A 268 1.78 2.28 -13.13
N ARG A 269 1.80 3.60 -13.32
CA ARG A 269 2.70 4.31 -14.24
C ARG A 269 3.95 4.78 -13.52
N VAL A 270 5.01 5.02 -14.29
CA VAL A 270 6.28 5.53 -13.78
C VAL A 270 6.46 6.96 -14.28
N ALA A 271 6.58 7.93 -13.38
CA ALA A 271 6.93 9.30 -13.74
C ALA A 271 8.46 9.41 -13.90
N LYS A 272 8.94 9.38 -15.15
CA LYS A 272 10.37 9.25 -15.50
C LYS A 272 11.23 10.48 -15.19
N SER A 273 10.59 11.63 -14.99
CA SER A 273 11.16 12.93 -14.64
C SER A 273 10.86 13.35 -13.20
N SER A 274 10.20 12.50 -12.41
CA SER A 274 9.92 12.76 -11.00
C SER A 274 10.88 12.00 -10.10
N TYR A 275 11.79 12.72 -9.43
CA TYR A 275 12.85 12.11 -8.63
C TYR A 275 12.67 12.36 -7.13
N VAL A 276 12.86 11.30 -6.34
CA VAL A 276 12.81 11.32 -4.86
C VAL A 276 14.00 10.54 -4.31
N ALA A 277 14.85 11.18 -3.51
CA ALA A 277 15.94 10.55 -2.80
C ALA A 277 15.47 10.10 -1.40
N HIS A 278 15.67 8.83 -1.06
CA HIS A 278 15.19 8.19 0.17
C HIS A 278 16.33 7.75 1.06
N ALA A 279 16.26 8.07 2.35
CA ALA A 279 17.26 7.64 3.33
C ALA A 279 17.00 6.18 3.77
N PHE A 280 17.60 5.24 3.05
CA PHE A 280 17.56 3.83 3.38
C PHE A 280 18.25 3.56 4.73
N ARG A 281 17.64 2.67 5.53
CA ARG A 281 18.14 2.26 6.82
C ARG A 281 18.46 0.77 6.77
N ASP A 282 19.59 0.38 7.34
CA ASP A 282 19.98 -1.04 7.44
C ASP A 282 19.04 -1.85 8.36
N ARG A 283 18.35 -1.16 9.28
CA ARG A 283 17.43 -1.76 10.24
C ARG A 283 16.22 -0.87 10.48
N PHE A 284 15.06 -1.48 10.69
CA PHE A 284 13.88 -0.77 11.13
C PHE A 284 14.10 -0.16 12.52
N PRO A 285 13.72 1.10 12.76
CA PRO A 285 13.84 1.75 14.06
C PRO A 285 12.75 1.29 15.06
N TYR A 286 11.95 0.28 14.71
CA TYR A 286 10.90 -0.31 15.51
C TYR A 286 10.92 -1.83 15.39
N ALA A 287 10.42 -2.54 16.41
CA ALA A 287 10.41 -3.99 16.44
C ALA A 287 9.52 -4.56 15.32
N MET A 288 10.14 -5.31 14.40
CA MET A 288 9.43 -6.04 13.37
C MET A 288 8.85 -7.33 13.94
N ASN A 289 7.58 -7.59 13.61
CA ASN A 289 6.92 -8.83 14.00
C ASN A 289 6.62 -9.66 12.75
N ASN A 290 7.43 -10.68 12.49
CA ASN A 290 7.29 -11.56 11.32
C ASN A 290 5.93 -12.27 11.27
N LYS A 291 5.27 -12.50 12.41
CA LYS A 291 3.91 -13.06 12.44
C LYS A 291 2.88 -12.05 11.91
N ILE A 292 3.06 -10.75 12.20
CA ILE A 292 2.20 -9.69 11.65
C ILE A 292 2.42 -9.56 10.14
N LEU A 293 3.68 -9.61 9.69
CA LEU A 293 4.01 -9.54 8.27
C LEU A 293 3.40 -10.71 7.50
N LEU A 294 3.63 -11.95 7.96
CA LEU A 294 3.05 -13.15 7.33
C LEU A 294 1.52 -13.12 7.34
N ARG A 295 0.90 -12.63 8.43
CA ARG A 295 -0.56 -12.42 8.48
C ARG A 295 -1.02 -11.43 7.40
N ASN A 296 -0.35 -10.29 7.26
CA ASN A 296 -0.68 -9.31 6.24
C ASN A 296 -0.57 -9.92 4.84
N TYR A 297 0.53 -10.61 4.53
CA TYR A 297 0.70 -11.29 3.24
C TYR A 297 -0.35 -12.36 2.98
N ALA A 298 -0.66 -13.21 3.96
CA ALA A 298 -1.71 -14.21 3.82
C ALA A 298 -3.09 -13.57 3.57
N ARG A 299 -3.35 -12.40 4.17
CA ARG A 299 -4.58 -11.63 3.95
C ARG A 299 -4.65 -11.09 2.52
N VAL A 300 -3.57 -10.50 2.01
CA VAL A 300 -3.46 -10.03 0.61
C VAL A 300 -3.64 -11.19 -0.35
N ALA A 301 -2.91 -12.29 -0.14
CA ALA A 301 -2.96 -13.48 -0.98
C ALA A 301 -4.38 -14.06 -1.04
N THR A 302 -5.05 -14.20 0.11
CA THR A 302 -6.39 -14.79 0.19
C THR A 302 -7.44 -13.95 -0.54
N VAL A 303 -7.31 -12.62 -0.53
CA VAL A 303 -8.26 -11.72 -1.22
C VAL A 303 -8.00 -11.68 -2.72
N TRP A 304 -6.74 -11.56 -3.14
CA TRP A 304 -6.39 -11.13 -4.50
C TRP A 304 -5.86 -12.24 -5.40
N MET A 305 -5.28 -13.32 -4.84
CA MET A 305 -4.73 -14.43 -5.64
C MET A 305 -5.81 -15.46 -5.95
N ASP A 306 -5.74 -16.09 -7.12
CA ASP A 306 -6.59 -17.24 -7.45
C ASP A 306 -6.08 -18.51 -6.75
N ALA A 307 -6.87 -19.60 -6.80
CA ALA A 307 -6.57 -20.84 -6.08
C ALA A 307 -5.19 -21.43 -6.43
N HIS A 308 -4.78 -21.36 -7.70
CA HIS A 308 -3.49 -21.85 -8.14
C HIS A 308 -2.35 -21.04 -7.50
N HIS A 309 -2.37 -19.72 -7.64
CA HIS A 309 -1.31 -18.86 -7.10
C HIS A 309 -1.30 -18.85 -5.57
N LEU A 310 -2.46 -18.92 -4.93
CA LEU A 310 -2.59 -19.00 -3.47
C LEU A 310 -1.91 -20.27 -2.92
N SER A 311 -2.04 -21.40 -3.61
CA SER A 311 -1.34 -22.64 -3.24
C SER A 311 0.18 -22.50 -3.33
N LEU A 312 0.69 -21.79 -4.33
CA LEU A 312 2.13 -21.51 -4.47
C LEU A 312 2.61 -20.55 -3.37
N PHE A 313 1.82 -19.55 -3.00
CA PHE A 313 2.11 -18.65 -1.88
C PHE A 313 2.25 -19.43 -0.56
N TYR A 314 1.32 -20.35 -0.26
CA TYR A 314 1.40 -21.19 0.93
C TYR A 314 2.65 -22.05 0.94
N LYS A 315 2.97 -22.69 -0.20
CA LYS A 315 4.17 -23.50 -0.34
C LYS A 315 5.45 -22.69 -0.13
N ALA A 316 5.55 -21.50 -0.75
CA ALA A 316 6.73 -20.64 -0.65
C ALA A 316 6.97 -20.12 0.78
N ASN A 317 5.89 -19.88 1.54
CA ASN A 317 5.97 -19.45 2.93
C ASN A 317 5.98 -20.61 3.95
N GLY A 318 6.03 -21.87 3.50
CA GLY A 318 5.98 -23.04 4.38
C GLY A 318 4.68 -23.14 5.21
N ILE A 319 3.59 -22.52 4.76
CA ILE A 319 2.29 -22.55 5.43
C ILE A 319 1.65 -23.92 5.23
N LYS A 320 1.49 -24.66 6.33
CA LYS A 320 0.74 -25.92 6.35
C LYS A 320 -0.68 -25.66 6.84
N LEU A 321 -1.66 -25.87 5.97
CA LEU A 321 -3.07 -25.75 6.32
C LEU A 321 -3.46 -26.83 7.34
N LYS A 322 -4.32 -26.47 8.29
CA LYS A 322 -4.90 -27.39 9.27
C LYS A 322 -6.39 -27.54 8.95
N ARG A 323 -6.83 -28.75 8.56
CA ARG A 323 -8.21 -29.02 8.14
C ARG A 323 -8.68 -28.07 7.00
N GLY A 324 -7.80 -27.77 6.06
CA GLY A 324 -8.10 -26.88 4.93
C GLY A 324 -7.99 -25.37 5.24
N GLU A 325 -7.72 -24.98 6.49
CA GLU A 325 -7.67 -23.58 6.91
C GLU A 325 -6.25 -23.11 7.31
N LEU A 326 -6.03 -21.79 7.28
CA LEU A 326 -4.78 -21.20 7.77
C LEU A 326 -4.60 -21.49 9.27
N PRO A 327 -3.38 -21.81 9.73
CA PRO A 327 -3.12 -22.09 11.15
C PRO A 327 -3.14 -20.85 12.05
N PHE A 328 -3.49 -19.68 11.51
CA PHE A 328 -3.60 -18.40 12.21
C PHE A 328 -4.69 -17.55 11.56
N SER A 329 -5.29 -16.63 12.34
CA SER A 329 -6.34 -15.75 11.85
C SER A 329 -5.78 -14.57 11.04
N ILE A 330 -6.32 -14.38 9.83
CA ILE A 330 -6.09 -13.18 9.00
C ILE A 330 -7.15 -12.09 9.25
N GLY A 331 -8.12 -12.33 10.13
CA GLY A 331 -9.26 -11.44 10.39
C GLY A 331 -10.30 -11.41 9.26
N ASN A 332 -11.39 -10.68 9.44
CA ASN A 332 -12.49 -10.57 8.46
C ASN A 332 -12.03 -9.91 7.16
N ILE A 333 -12.24 -10.56 6.01
CA ILE A 333 -11.89 -10.07 4.66
C ILE A 333 -13.11 -9.75 3.78
N THR A 334 -14.33 -9.88 4.31
CA THR A 334 -15.59 -9.73 3.56
C THR A 334 -15.67 -8.41 2.81
N GLN A 335 -15.30 -7.29 3.43
CA GLN A 335 -15.31 -5.98 2.76
C GLN A 335 -14.31 -5.87 1.60
N ARG A 336 -13.22 -6.65 1.62
CA ARG A 336 -12.23 -6.67 0.54
C ARG A 336 -12.69 -7.56 -0.61
N GLN A 337 -13.32 -8.69 -0.29
CA GLN A 337 -13.94 -9.57 -1.29
C GLN A 337 -15.10 -8.85 -2.01
N ALA A 338 -15.99 -8.20 -1.26
CA ALA A 338 -17.08 -7.41 -1.81
C ALA A 338 -16.57 -6.25 -2.69
N LEU A 339 -15.46 -5.61 -2.31
CA LEU A 339 -14.83 -4.58 -3.15
C LEU A 339 -14.31 -5.17 -4.47
N ARG A 340 -13.65 -6.33 -4.41
CA ARG A 340 -13.14 -7.04 -5.59
C ARG A 340 -14.28 -7.41 -6.55
N GLU A 341 -15.41 -7.87 -6.03
CA GLU A 341 -16.61 -8.19 -6.80
C GLU A 341 -17.24 -6.94 -7.39
N LYS A 342 -17.46 -5.90 -6.57
CA LYS A 342 -18.05 -4.61 -6.99
C LYS A 342 -17.30 -3.96 -8.15
N LEU A 343 -15.97 -4.05 -8.14
CA LEU A 343 -15.13 -3.46 -9.19
C LEU A 343 -14.92 -4.37 -10.41
N GLY A 344 -15.53 -5.57 -10.44
CA GLY A 344 -15.40 -6.50 -11.57
C GLY A 344 -13.95 -6.92 -11.84
N CYS A 345 -13.15 -7.11 -10.78
CA CYS A 345 -11.72 -7.30 -10.94
C CYS A 345 -11.37 -8.62 -11.63
N LYS A 346 -10.35 -8.57 -12.49
CA LYS A 346 -9.80 -9.71 -13.23
C LYS A 346 -9.26 -10.80 -12.29
N PRO A 347 -9.20 -12.08 -12.74
CA PRO A 347 -8.52 -13.14 -12.00
C PRO A 347 -7.01 -12.88 -11.92
N PHE A 348 -6.36 -13.40 -10.87
CA PHE A 348 -4.94 -13.16 -10.64
C PHE A 348 -4.02 -13.68 -11.76
N GLY A 349 -4.38 -14.78 -12.40
CA GLY A 349 -3.68 -15.27 -13.59
C GLY A 349 -3.52 -14.23 -14.70
N TRP A 350 -4.43 -13.26 -14.83
CA TRP A 350 -4.27 -12.14 -15.75
C TRP A 350 -3.06 -11.25 -15.38
N TYR A 351 -2.90 -10.93 -14.09
CA TYR A 351 -1.75 -10.16 -13.60
C TYR A 351 -0.44 -10.92 -13.84
N ALA A 352 -0.42 -12.21 -13.51
CA ALA A 352 0.75 -13.06 -13.71
C ALA A 352 1.14 -13.15 -15.20
N ALA A 353 0.17 -13.23 -16.10
CA ALA A 353 0.41 -13.21 -17.55
C ALA A 353 0.90 -11.84 -18.04
N ARG A 354 0.26 -10.74 -17.60
CA ARG A 354 0.64 -9.36 -17.97
C ARG A 354 2.09 -9.06 -17.63
N PHE A 355 2.56 -9.52 -16.48
CA PHE A 355 3.92 -9.27 -16.01
C PHE A 355 4.84 -10.48 -16.16
N LYS A 356 4.55 -11.39 -17.11
CA LYS A 356 5.43 -12.54 -17.38
C LYS A 356 6.89 -12.10 -17.54
N ASN A 357 7.80 -12.81 -16.86
CA ASN A 357 9.24 -12.49 -16.76
C ASN A 357 9.59 -11.20 -16.00
N ARG A 358 8.61 -10.49 -15.45
CA ARG A 358 8.79 -9.34 -14.56
C ARG A 358 8.28 -9.63 -13.16
N ALA A 359 7.13 -10.30 -13.04
CA ALA A 359 6.52 -10.85 -11.83
C ALA A 359 5.68 -12.09 -12.19
N LEU A 360 5.46 -13.07 -11.31
CA LEU A 360 5.95 -13.18 -9.94
C LEU A 360 7.34 -13.82 -9.87
N CYS A 361 8.10 -13.48 -8.84
CA CYS A 361 9.37 -14.14 -8.53
C CYS A 361 9.14 -15.46 -7.76
N LEU A 362 9.59 -16.59 -8.32
CA LEU A 362 9.63 -17.86 -7.59
C LEU A 362 10.97 -18.09 -6.89
N PRO A 363 10.94 -18.65 -5.65
CA PRO A 363 12.12 -19.25 -5.02
C PRO A 363 12.76 -20.27 -5.95
N GLU A 364 14.09 -20.38 -5.92
CA GLU A 364 14.87 -21.21 -6.85
C GLU A 364 14.42 -22.67 -6.87
N ASN A 365 14.16 -23.24 -5.69
CA ASN A 365 13.64 -24.61 -5.51
C ASN A 365 12.22 -24.84 -6.10
N MET A 366 11.52 -23.79 -6.54
CA MET A 366 10.21 -23.88 -7.20
C MET A 366 10.27 -23.60 -8.71
N ARG A 367 11.37 -23.08 -9.25
CA ARG A 367 11.49 -22.63 -10.65
C ARG A 367 11.45 -23.76 -11.68
N SER A 368 11.90 -24.97 -11.33
CA SER A 368 11.94 -26.11 -12.26
C SER A 368 10.56 -26.62 -12.68
N LYS A 369 9.48 -26.22 -11.98
CA LYS A 369 8.12 -26.74 -12.18
C LYS A 369 7.12 -25.70 -12.69
N GLN A 370 7.54 -24.45 -12.89
CA GLN A 370 6.65 -23.32 -13.17
C GLN A 370 7.33 -22.23 -14.03
N PRO A 371 6.60 -21.52 -14.90
CA PRO A 371 7.18 -20.59 -15.88
C PRO A 371 7.54 -19.19 -15.31
N TYR A 372 7.39 -18.97 -14.00
CA TYR A 372 7.58 -17.65 -13.38
C TYR A 372 9.05 -17.37 -13.07
N ARG A 373 9.62 -16.34 -13.71
CA ARG A 373 11.02 -15.90 -13.55
C ARG A 373 11.08 -14.44 -13.11
N CYS A 374 12.07 -14.11 -12.28
CA CYS A 374 12.40 -12.72 -11.98
C CYS A 374 13.12 -12.10 -13.18
N GLY A 375 12.66 -10.92 -13.62
CA GLY A 375 13.48 -10.08 -14.48
C GLY A 375 14.68 -9.58 -13.69
N SER A 376 15.89 -9.81 -14.19
CA SER A 376 17.15 -9.32 -13.61
C SER A 376 17.44 -7.85 -13.97
N THR A 377 16.56 -7.20 -14.73
CA THR A 377 16.76 -5.83 -15.18
C THR A 377 16.48 -4.85 -14.05
N HIS A 378 17.54 -4.18 -13.63
CA HIS A 378 17.47 -2.93 -12.89
C HIS A 378 16.80 -1.87 -13.77
N THR A 379 15.84 -1.14 -13.21
CA THR A 379 14.96 -0.27 -13.98
C THR A 379 15.60 1.04 -14.45
N PHE A 380 16.73 1.40 -13.84
CA PHE A 380 17.58 2.50 -14.25
C PHE A 380 19.03 2.00 -14.17
N SER A 381 19.77 2.18 -15.26
CA SER A 381 21.21 1.99 -15.27
C SER A 381 21.90 3.34 -15.04
N PRO A 382 23.13 3.38 -14.49
CA PRO A 382 23.92 4.61 -14.45
C PRO A 382 24.07 5.27 -15.83
N SER A 383 23.90 4.50 -16.91
CA SER A 383 23.92 5.00 -18.28
C SER A 383 22.73 5.84 -18.70
N ASP A 384 21.56 5.61 -18.12
CA ASP A 384 20.35 6.40 -18.37
C ASP A 384 20.44 7.81 -17.72
N LEU A 385 21.42 8.03 -16.83
CA LEU A 385 21.69 9.30 -16.12
C LEU A 385 23.06 9.88 -16.47
N ARG A 386 23.76 9.34 -17.46
CA ARG A 386 25.10 9.80 -17.86
C ARG A 386 25.14 11.27 -18.28
N SER A 387 24.01 11.81 -18.78
CA SER A 387 23.87 13.20 -19.18
C SER A 387 23.35 14.13 -18.08
N ILE A 388 22.99 13.61 -16.89
CA ILE A 388 22.38 14.40 -15.82
C ILE A 388 23.10 14.11 -14.49
N SER A 389 23.81 15.12 -13.96
CA SER A 389 24.44 14.99 -12.65
C SER A 389 23.39 15.07 -11.54
N ILE A 390 23.60 14.31 -10.46
CA ILE A 390 22.72 14.34 -9.28
C ILE A 390 22.61 15.75 -8.65
N PRO A 391 23.70 16.55 -8.56
CA PRO A 391 23.58 17.95 -8.16
C PRO A 391 22.63 18.76 -9.06
N SER A 392 22.72 18.61 -10.39
CA SER A 392 21.80 19.24 -11.33
C SER A 392 20.35 18.80 -11.13
N LEU A 393 20.12 17.50 -10.89
CA LEU A 393 18.77 16.96 -10.64
C LEU A 393 18.11 17.53 -9.39
N PHE A 394 18.88 17.84 -8.36
CA PHE A 394 18.36 18.34 -7.09
C PHE A 394 18.60 19.84 -6.87
N GLY A 395 19.12 20.54 -7.89
CA GLY A 395 19.40 21.97 -7.83
C GLY A 395 20.45 22.34 -6.77
N MET A 396 21.45 21.48 -6.57
CA MET A 396 22.55 21.66 -5.62
C MET A 396 23.80 22.24 -6.27
#